data_AF-A0A539DRT2-F1
#
_entry.id   AF-A0A539DRT2-F1
#
_cell.length_a   1.000
_cell.length_b   1.000
_cell.length_c   1.000
_cell.angle_alpha   90.00
_cell.angle_beta   90.00
_cell.angle_gamma   90.00
#
_symmetry.space_group_name_H-M   'P 1'
#
loop_
_entity.id
_entity.type
_entity.pdbx_description
1 polymer ?
#
loop_
_entity_poly.entity_id
_entity_poly.type
_entity_poly.pdbx_seq_one_letter_code
_entity_poly.pdbx_strand_id
1 'polypeptide(L)'
;MKVEIRDVSADYGSLAVQGPRSRAILSSIMPDVATLPFFHHASAMVGDAAVTVSRTGYTGDLGYEVWVEARDAGAVFDRIVEASAGQGVIPVGQNALLMLRIEAGLVLIGVDFH
;
A
#
# COMPACT_ATOMS: atom_id res chain seq x y z
N MET A 1 -20.15 -24.48 -12.90
CA MET A 1 -19.52 -23.15 -12.70
C MET A 1 -18.18 -23.18 -13.40
N LYS A 2 -17.95 -22.29 -14.38
CA LYS A 2 -16.67 -22.19 -15.11
C LYS A 2 -15.86 -21.07 -14.44
N VAL A 3 -14.59 -21.33 -14.14
CA VAL A 3 -13.66 -20.38 -13.50
C VAL A 3 -12.50 -20.15 -14.46
N GLU A 4 -12.01 -18.91 -14.52
CA GLU A 4 -10.83 -18.50 -15.27
C GLU A 4 -9.84 -17.83 -14.31
N ILE A 5 -8.55 -18.08 -14.53
CA ILE A 5 -7.45 -17.49 -13.77
C ILE A 5 -6.55 -16.75 -14.75
N ARG A 6 -6.21 -15.51 -14.42
CA ARG A 6 -5.34 -14.66 -15.23
C ARG A 6 -4.28 -14.03 -14.34
N ASP A 7 -3.04 -13.98 -14.83
CA ASP A 7 -2.01 -13.12 -14.26
C ASP A 7 -2.28 -11.68 -14.71
N VAL A 8 -2.41 -10.79 -13.74
CA VAL A 8 -2.66 -9.35 -13.94
C VAL A 8 -1.55 -8.50 -13.30
N SER A 9 -0.42 -9.10 -12.94
CA SER A 9 0.64 -8.42 -12.20
C SER A 9 1.18 -7.19 -12.93
N ALA A 10 1.23 -7.23 -14.27
CA ALA A 10 1.68 -6.11 -15.09
C ALA A 10 0.60 -5.03 -15.31
N ASP A 11 -0.67 -5.35 -15.02
CA ASP A 11 -1.80 -4.44 -15.22
C ASP A 11 -1.96 -3.47 -14.03
N TYR A 12 -1.31 -3.75 -12.89
CA TYR A 12 -1.46 -3.01 -11.64
C TYR A 12 -0.12 -2.57 -11.05
N GLY A 13 -0.12 -1.39 -10.43
CA GLY A 13 0.88 -0.96 -9.47
C GLY A 13 0.38 -1.13 -8.04
N SER A 14 1.31 -1.28 -7.09
CA SER A 14 1.02 -1.26 -5.66
C SER A 14 2.01 -0.35 -4.95
N LEU A 15 1.50 0.52 -4.08
CA LEU A 15 2.29 1.39 -3.21
C LEU A 15 1.99 1.09 -1.75
N ALA A 16 3.01 0.66 -1.01
CA ALA A 16 2.92 0.51 0.43
C ALA A 16 3.18 1.85 1.13
N VAL A 17 2.22 2.31 1.93
CA VAL A 17 2.34 3.52 2.77
C VAL A 17 2.32 3.08 4.22
N GLN A 18 3.50 3.04 4.84
CA GLN A 18 3.75 2.39 6.13
C GLN A 18 4.28 3.41 7.15
N GLY A 19 3.92 3.22 8.42
CA GLY A 19 4.31 4.07 9.55
C GLY A 19 3.14 4.78 10.24
N PRO A 20 3.35 5.36 11.44
CA PRO A 20 2.29 5.88 12.30
C PRO A 20 1.48 7.04 11.69
N ARG A 21 2.02 7.73 10.68
CA ARG A 21 1.34 8.83 9.96
C ARG A 21 0.56 8.37 8.73
N SER A 22 0.68 7.11 8.31
CA SER A 22 0.07 6.59 7.07
C SER A 22 -1.44 6.82 7.02
N ARG A 23 -2.17 6.59 8.12
CA ARG A 23 -3.61 6.85 8.19
C ARG A 23 -3.93 8.32 7.96
N ALA A 24 -3.24 9.23 8.65
CA ALA A 24 -3.51 10.66 8.54
C ALA A 24 -3.28 11.15 7.10
N ILE A 25 -2.15 10.75 6.50
CA ILE A 25 -1.80 11.08 5.11
C ILE A 25 -2.86 10.56 4.16
N LEU A 26 -3.17 9.26 4.20
CA LEU A 26 -4.12 8.67 3.26
C LEU A 26 -5.55 9.18 3.47
N SER A 27 -5.97 9.40 4.72
CA SER A 27 -7.31 9.95 5.01
C SER A 27 -7.51 11.38 4.50
N SER A 28 -6.42 12.14 4.25
CA SER A 28 -6.52 13.49 3.70
C SER A 28 -6.91 13.51 2.21
N ILE A 29 -6.64 12.40 1.50
CA ILE A 29 -6.97 12.25 0.07
C ILE A 29 -8.03 11.16 -0.18
N MET A 30 -8.25 10.26 0.78
CA MET A 30 -9.20 9.15 0.73
C MET A 30 -9.88 8.98 2.11
N PRO A 31 -10.94 9.75 2.42
CA PRO A 31 -11.52 9.82 3.76
C PRO A 31 -11.92 8.46 4.37
N ASP A 32 -12.42 7.53 3.55
CA ASP A 32 -12.88 6.20 4.00
C ASP A 32 -11.77 5.33 4.60
N VAL A 33 -10.50 5.64 4.31
CA VAL A 33 -9.32 4.97 4.89
C VAL A 33 -9.23 5.17 6.40
N ALA A 34 -9.81 6.25 6.93
CA ALA A 34 -9.76 6.57 8.36
C ALA A 34 -10.41 5.49 9.23
N THR A 35 -11.47 4.85 8.74
CA THR A 35 -12.24 3.83 9.47
C THR A 35 -11.97 2.41 9.00
N LEU A 36 -11.06 2.20 8.04
CA LEU A 36 -10.77 0.88 7.47
C LEU A 36 -10.19 -0.07 8.56
N PRO A 37 -10.85 -1.20 8.87
CA PRO A 37 -10.33 -2.14 9.86
C PRO A 37 -9.09 -2.89 9.34
N PHE A 38 -8.26 -3.40 10.25
CA PHE A 38 -7.07 -4.17 9.88
C PHE A 38 -7.48 -5.43 9.10
N PHE A 39 -6.77 -5.75 8.02
CA PHE A 39 -7.08 -6.88 7.13
C PHE A 39 -8.38 -6.74 6.31
N HIS A 40 -8.87 -5.51 6.13
CA HIS A 40 -9.95 -5.18 5.19
C HIS A 40 -9.44 -4.29 4.05
N HIS A 41 -10.23 -4.21 2.98
CA HIS A 41 -10.00 -3.30 1.87
C HIS A 41 -11.23 -2.44 1.57
N ALA A 42 -11.01 -1.32 0.88
CA ALA A 42 -12.05 -0.42 0.39
C ALA A 42 -11.66 0.13 -0.99
N SER A 43 -12.66 0.45 -1.81
CA SER A 43 -12.47 1.26 -3.02
C SER A 43 -12.36 2.72 -2.63
N ALA A 44 -11.50 3.47 -3.33
CA ALA A 44 -11.37 4.91 -3.19
C ALA A 44 -10.99 5.56 -4.53
N MET A 45 -10.96 6.88 -4.54
CA MET A 45 -10.53 7.68 -5.69
C MET A 45 -9.36 8.57 -5.28
N VAL A 46 -8.34 8.66 -6.13
CA VAL A 46 -7.25 9.64 -6.01
C VAL A 46 -7.23 10.47 -7.29
N GLY A 47 -7.84 11.65 -7.26
CA GLY A 47 -8.20 12.35 -8.49
C GLY A 47 -9.19 11.52 -9.31
N ASP A 48 -8.87 11.27 -10.58
CA ASP A 48 -9.69 10.45 -11.48
C ASP A 48 -9.29 8.96 -11.46
N ALA A 49 -8.27 8.57 -10.68
CA ALA A 49 -7.79 7.20 -10.60
C ALA A 49 -8.59 6.41 -9.55
N ALA A 50 -9.19 5.29 -9.98
CA ALA A 50 -9.80 4.31 -9.09
C ALA A 50 -8.70 3.48 -8.42
N VAL A 51 -8.76 3.39 -7.09
CA VAL A 51 -7.80 2.63 -6.30
C VAL A 51 -8.51 1.66 -5.35
N THR A 52 -7.84 0.58 -5.01
CA THR A 52 -8.22 -0.29 -3.89
C THR A 52 -7.18 -0.12 -2.79
N VAL A 53 -7.64 0.25 -1.60
CA VAL A 53 -6.77 0.42 -0.43
C VAL A 53 -7.03 -0.72 0.53
N SER A 54 -5.99 -1.44 0.94
CA SER A 54 -6.07 -2.43 2.01
C SER A 54 -5.31 -1.94 3.24
N ARG A 55 -5.83 -2.23 4.44
CA ARG A 55 -5.11 -1.98 5.69
C ARG A 55 -4.25 -3.19 6.03
N THR A 56 -3.17 -3.31 5.28
CA THR A 56 -2.16 -4.37 5.30
C THR A 56 -0.76 -3.76 5.21
N GLY A 57 0.27 -4.57 5.46
CA GLY A 57 1.64 -4.09 5.45
C GLY A 57 2.65 -5.16 5.81
N TYR A 58 3.90 -4.92 5.44
CA TYR A 58 5.00 -5.86 5.64
C TYR A 58 6.14 -5.28 6.49
N THR A 59 5.82 -4.27 7.32
CA THR A 59 6.77 -3.56 8.20
C THR A 59 6.49 -3.76 9.69
N GLY A 60 5.35 -4.35 10.05
CA GLY A 60 4.88 -4.45 11.44
C GLY A 60 4.24 -3.16 11.99
N ASP A 61 4.31 -2.07 11.24
CA ASP A 61 3.78 -0.76 11.62
C ASP A 61 2.31 -0.58 11.19
N LEU A 62 1.68 0.53 11.62
CA LEU A 62 0.45 0.98 10.99
C LEU A 62 0.70 1.23 9.50
N GLY A 63 -0.07 0.60 8.62
CA GLY A 63 0.15 0.75 7.19
C GLY A 63 -1.02 0.35 6.33
N TYR A 64 -0.88 0.73 5.07
CA TYR A 64 -1.82 0.45 4.00
C TYR A 64 -1.08 0.09 2.71
N GLU A 65 -1.77 -0.60 1.80
CA GLU A 65 -1.33 -0.83 0.43
C GLU A 65 -2.36 -0.23 -0.52
N VAL A 66 -1.89 0.58 -1.47
CA VAL A 66 -2.71 1.24 -2.48
C VAL A 66 -2.47 0.57 -3.81
N TRP A 67 -3.49 -0.13 -4.31
CA TRP A 67 -3.50 -0.85 -5.58
C TRP A 67 -4.20 0.00 -6.63
N VAL A 68 -3.60 0.14 -7.80
CA VAL A 68 -4.05 1.03 -8.87
C VAL A 68 -3.67 0.45 -10.23
N GLU A 69 -4.43 0.73 -11.29
CA GLU A 69 -4.00 0.36 -12.65
C GLU A 69 -2.64 0.99 -12.99
N ALA A 70 -1.78 0.23 -13.67
CA ALA A 70 -0.39 0.62 -13.93
C ALA A 70 -0.28 1.98 -14.63
N ARG A 71 -1.24 2.31 -15.50
CA ARG A 71 -1.29 3.61 -16.22
C ARG A 71 -1.46 4.81 -15.29
N ASP A 72 -2.09 4.62 -14.13
CA ASP A 72 -2.44 5.69 -13.17
C ASP A 72 -1.47 5.71 -11.97
N ALA A 73 -0.58 4.72 -11.87
CA ALA A 73 0.30 4.53 -10.72
C ALA A 73 1.22 5.72 -10.43
N GLY A 74 1.79 6.36 -11.46
CA GLY A 74 2.65 7.54 -11.29
C GLY A 74 1.89 8.73 -10.69
N ALA A 75 0.68 9.00 -11.21
CA ALA A 75 -0.16 10.08 -10.71
C ALA A 75 -0.58 9.83 -9.25
N VAL A 76 -0.96 8.60 -8.90
CA VAL A 76 -1.31 8.24 -7.52
C VAL A 76 -0.10 8.37 -6.58
N PHE A 77 1.09 7.95 -7.01
CA PHE A 77 2.32 8.14 -6.26
C PHE A 77 2.58 9.62 -5.97
N ASP A 78 2.54 10.47 -7.00
CA ASP A 78 2.77 11.91 -6.85
C ASP A 78 1.77 12.55 -5.88
N ARG A 79 0.48 12.18 -5.95
CA ARG A 79 -0.53 12.67 -5.01
C ARG A 79 -0.27 12.26 -3.56
N ILE A 80 0.20 11.03 -3.34
CA ILE A 80 0.55 10.56 -1.99
C ILE A 80 1.79 11.29 -1.48
N VAL A 81 2.79 11.53 -2.33
CA VAL A 81 3.97 12.34 -2.00
C VAL A 81 3.57 13.77 -1.64
N GLU A 82 2.73 14.42 -2.45
CA GLU A 82 2.18 15.75 -2.17
C GLU A 82 1.45 15.81 -0.83
N ALA A 83 0.55 14.85 -0.57
CA ALA A 83 -0.20 14.76 0.68
C ALA A 83 0.72 14.53 1.90
N SER A 84 1.88 13.92 1.69
CA SER A 84 2.88 13.67 2.73
C SER A 84 3.88 14.81 2.96
N ALA A 85 3.80 15.89 2.18
CA ALA A 85 4.75 17.00 2.25
C ALA A 85 4.83 17.60 3.66
N GLY A 86 6.06 17.80 4.15
CA GLY A 86 6.31 18.30 5.51
C GLY A 86 6.07 17.29 6.63
N GLN A 87 5.62 16.06 6.31
CA GLN A 87 5.37 15.00 7.29
C GLN A 87 6.53 14.00 7.38
N GLY A 88 7.73 14.35 6.91
CA GLY A 88 8.93 13.51 7.04
C GLY A 88 8.79 12.10 6.44
N VAL A 89 7.98 11.95 5.39
CA VAL A 89 7.89 10.70 4.62
C VAL A 89 9.08 10.62 3.69
N ILE A 90 9.64 9.42 3.55
CA ILE A 90 10.77 9.14 2.66
C ILE A 90 10.47 7.88 1.84
N PRO A 91 10.98 7.78 0.60
CA PRO A 91 10.98 6.52 -0.13
C PRO A 91 11.82 5.47 0.62
N VAL A 92 11.32 4.24 0.67
CA VAL A 92 11.98 3.10 1.33
C VAL A 92 12.23 2.02 0.29
N GLY A 93 13.49 1.58 0.19
CA GLY A 93 13.89 0.52 -0.71
C GLY A 93 13.78 -0.88 -0.09
N GLN A 94 13.98 -1.89 -0.93
CA GLN A 94 13.84 -3.30 -0.54
C GLN A 94 14.73 -3.71 0.63
N ASN A 95 15.97 -3.22 0.72
CA ASN A 95 16.89 -3.59 1.82
C ASN A 95 16.34 -3.20 3.19
N ALA A 96 15.76 -2.00 3.30
CA ALA A 96 15.13 -1.56 4.54
C ALA A 96 13.86 -2.36 4.84
N LEU A 97 13.02 -2.63 3.83
CA LEU A 97 11.84 -3.48 3.98
C LEU A 97 12.19 -4.89 4.49
N LEU A 98 13.24 -5.50 3.94
CA LEU A 98 13.71 -6.82 4.35
C LEU A 98 14.25 -6.86 5.78
N MET A 99 14.75 -5.74 6.31
CA MET A 99 15.09 -5.61 7.73
C MET A 99 13.83 -5.46 8.59
N LEU A 100 12.94 -4.53 8.24
CA LEU A 100 11.72 -4.25 9.00
C LEU A 100 10.82 -5.48 9.13
N ARG A 101 10.68 -6.28 8.07
CA ARG A 101 9.87 -7.50 8.11
C ARG A 101 10.42 -8.52 9.11
N ILE A 102 11.75 -8.59 9.28
CA ILE A 102 12.39 -9.48 10.26
C ILE A 102 12.12 -8.98 11.67
N GLU A 103 12.29 -7.68 11.91
CA GLU A 103 11.98 -7.05 13.20
C GLU A 103 10.51 -7.23 13.59
N ALA A 104 9.61 -7.24 12.61
CA ALA A 104 8.19 -7.50 12.77
C ALA A 104 7.81 -9.00 12.91
N GLY A 105 8.76 -9.93 12.72
CA GLY A 105 8.49 -11.37 12.74
C GLY A 105 7.66 -11.88 11.56
N LEU A 106 7.67 -11.19 10.42
CA LEU A 106 6.94 -11.56 9.23
C LEU A 106 7.77 -12.48 8.34
N VAL A 107 7.20 -13.64 8.01
CA VAL A 107 7.89 -14.69 7.25
C VAL A 107 7.89 -14.42 5.74
N LEU A 108 8.97 -14.83 5.08
CA LEU A 108 9.18 -14.77 3.64
C LEU A 108 9.34 -16.19 3.09
N ILE A 109 8.41 -16.58 2.21
CA ILE A 109 8.46 -17.87 1.52
C ILE A 109 9.75 -18.01 0.69
N GLY A 110 10.34 -19.20 0.71
CA GLY A 110 11.61 -19.48 0.02
C GLY A 110 12.85 -18.96 0.75
N VAL A 111 12.70 -18.28 1.88
CA VAL A 111 13.80 -17.84 2.75
C VAL A 111 13.68 -18.45 4.14
N ASP A 112 12.55 -18.25 4.81
CA ASP A 112 12.38 -18.74 6.19
C ASP A 112 11.77 -20.15 6.23
N PHE A 113 11.04 -20.54 5.17
CA PHE A 113 10.45 -21.87 5.03
C PHE A 113 10.21 -22.24 3.55
N HIS A 114 10.06 -23.54 3.30
CA HIS A 114 9.84 -24.17 2.00
C HIS A 114 8.60 -25.07 2.02
#